data_AF-A0A2E5QHH9-F1
#
_entry.id   AF-A0A2E5QHH9-F1
#
_cell.length_a   1.000
_cell.length_b   1.000
_cell.length_c   1.000
_cell.angle_alpha   90.00
_cell.angle_beta   90.00
_cell.angle_gamma   90.00
#
_symmetry.space_group_name_H-M   'P 1'
#
loop_
_entity.id
_entity.type
_entity.pdbx_description
1 polymer ?
#
loop_
_entity_poly.entity_id
_entity_poly.type
_entity_poly.pdbx_seq_one_letter_code
_entity_poly.pdbx_strand_id
1 'polypeptide(L)'
;MKKVTERLNLHDGNTPYNPQEFYNFHDGKIFTGLTVVSWNLTDTGPDLGGLCIIPGIHKLNIPCPDIIKEEHECVLVPEIEAGSVVIFIEDLTHGTAECKDTFKHRSLLFKYSPPQQSWGGDYRKIPADKNLLTKRQKMLFERPYFSNRNPL
;
A
#
# COMPACT_ATOMS: atom_id res chain seq x y z
N MET A 1 -10.47 23.63 -17.22
CA MET A 1 -10.37 23.11 -15.84
C MET A 1 -10.28 21.60 -15.94
N LYS A 2 -9.19 20.98 -15.46
CA LYS A 2 -9.09 19.51 -15.45
C LYS A 2 -10.03 18.99 -14.37
N LYS A 3 -10.94 18.10 -14.77
CA LYS A 3 -11.88 17.42 -13.88
C LYS A 3 -11.13 16.78 -12.71
N VAL A 4 -11.70 17.02 -11.53
CA VAL A 4 -11.74 16.19 -10.33
C VAL A 4 -11.36 14.73 -10.61
N THR A 5 -10.48 14.16 -9.79
CA THR A 5 -10.08 12.74 -9.84
C THR A 5 -11.31 11.85 -9.90
N GLU A 6 -11.48 11.09 -10.99
CA GLU A 6 -12.60 10.16 -11.14
C GLU A 6 -12.49 9.00 -10.15
N ARG A 7 -13.55 8.81 -9.35
CA ARG A 7 -13.98 7.58 -8.64
C ARG A 7 -12.98 6.98 -7.64
N LEU A 8 -13.50 6.30 -6.62
CA LEU A 8 -12.72 5.66 -5.54
C LEU A 8 -11.58 4.73 -6.05
N ASN A 9 -11.64 4.27 -7.31
CA ASN A 9 -10.66 3.37 -7.95
C ASN A 9 -10.23 2.23 -7.03
N LEU A 10 -11.22 1.60 -6.37
CA LEU A 10 -10.98 0.47 -5.49
C LEU A 10 -10.40 -0.69 -6.31
N HIS A 11 -9.27 -1.20 -5.85
CA HIS A 11 -8.56 -2.32 -6.45
C HIS A 11 -8.00 -3.24 -5.36
N ASP A 12 -7.48 -4.37 -5.81
CA ASP A 12 -7.00 -5.46 -4.98
C ASP A 12 -8.07 -6.03 -4.05
N GLY A 13 -7.66 -7.01 -3.25
CA GLY A 13 -8.55 -7.88 -2.52
C GLY A 13 -8.16 -9.32 -2.77
N ASN A 14 -8.25 -10.15 -1.74
CA ASN A 14 -7.87 -11.55 -1.76
C ASN A 14 -8.64 -12.41 -2.80
N THR A 15 -9.61 -11.84 -3.53
CA THR A 15 -10.33 -12.52 -4.61
C THR A 15 -10.60 -11.59 -5.80
N PRO A 16 -10.12 -11.91 -7.03
CA PRO A 16 -9.36 -13.12 -7.39
C PRO A 16 -7.98 -13.17 -6.71
N TYR A 17 -7.56 -14.36 -6.30
CA TYR A 17 -6.32 -14.54 -5.55
C TYR A 17 -5.09 -14.12 -6.37
N ASN A 18 -4.29 -13.21 -5.82
CA ASN A 18 -3.00 -12.82 -6.36
C ASN A 18 -1.86 -13.42 -5.51
N PRO A 19 -1.13 -14.46 -6.01
CA PRO A 19 -0.07 -15.10 -5.25
C PRO A 19 1.09 -14.18 -4.83
N GLN A 20 1.23 -13.01 -5.48
CA GLN A 20 2.30 -12.05 -5.21
C GLN A 20 1.95 -11.11 -4.04
N GLU A 21 0.68 -10.97 -3.72
CA GLU A 21 0.15 -10.01 -2.74
C GLU A 21 -0.38 -10.67 -1.48
N PHE A 22 -0.35 -12.00 -1.44
CA PHE A 22 -0.95 -12.88 -0.42
C PHE A 22 -1.04 -12.31 0.99
N TYR A 23 -2.13 -12.63 1.69
CA TYR A 23 -2.25 -12.53 3.13
C TYR A 23 -2.38 -13.91 3.76
N ASN A 24 -1.50 -14.23 4.71
CA ASN A 24 -1.57 -15.45 5.50
C ASN A 24 -1.46 -15.13 6.99
N PHE A 25 -2.29 -15.76 7.81
CA PHE A 25 -2.16 -15.75 9.27
C PHE A 25 -1.91 -17.17 9.76
N HIS A 26 -0.71 -17.41 10.28
CA HIS A 26 -0.28 -18.74 10.74
C HIS A 26 0.59 -18.59 11.99
N ASP A 27 0.39 -19.46 12.98
CA ASP A 27 1.15 -19.48 14.24
C ASP A 27 1.24 -18.11 14.94
N GLY A 28 0.13 -17.36 14.95
CA GLY A 28 0.06 -16.04 15.57
C GLY A 28 0.82 -14.94 14.81
N LYS A 29 1.26 -15.20 13.58
CA LYS A 29 2.01 -14.26 12.74
C LYS A 29 1.29 -13.98 11.43
N ILE A 30 1.41 -12.73 10.98
CA ILE A 30 0.95 -12.29 9.67
C ILE A 30 2.12 -12.39 8.68
N PHE A 31 1.87 -13.02 7.54
CA PHE A 31 2.79 -13.09 6.41
C PHE A 31 2.11 -12.47 5.20
N THR A 32 2.80 -11.52 4.55
CA THR A 32 2.24 -10.77 3.43
C THR A 32 3.19 -10.73 2.24
N GLY A 33 2.63 -10.83 1.04
CA GLY A 33 3.40 -10.67 -0.20
C GLY A 33 3.84 -9.23 -0.44
N LEU A 34 2.99 -8.26 -0.10
CA LEU A 34 3.33 -6.84 -0.15
C LEU A 34 2.76 -6.09 1.06
N THR A 35 3.62 -5.28 1.70
CA THR A 35 3.25 -4.34 2.76
C THR A 35 3.44 -2.92 2.25
N VAL A 36 2.38 -2.13 2.29
CA VAL A 36 2.40 -0.72 1.92
C VAL A 36 2.58 0.13 3.17
N VAL A 37 3.53 1.07 3.10
CA VAL A 37 3.72 2.09 4.12
C VAL A 37 3.53 3.45 3.44
N SER A 38 2.48 4.16 3.84
CA SER A 38 2.11 5.47 3.31
C SER A 38 2.38 6.56 4.35
N TRP A 39 3.28 7.49 4.04
CA TRP A 39 3.51 8.70 4.82
C TRP A 39 2.66 9.82 4.26
N ASN A 40 1.75 10.36 5.05
CA ASN A 40 0.93 11.49 4.66
C ASN A 40 1.71 12.79 4.88
N LEU A 41 1.85 13.61 3.85
CA LEU A 41 2.49 14.94 3.95
C LEU A 41 1.47 16.07 4.07
N THR A 42 0.19 15.73 3.98
CA THR A 42 -0.97 16.62 4.10
C THR A 42 -2.08 15.86 4.82
N ASP A 43 -2.96 16.58 5.49
CA ASP A 43 -4.15 15.98 6.09
C ASP A 43 -5.02 15.30 5.01
N THR A 44 -5.62 14.18 5.38
CA THR A 44 -6.58 13.42 4.55
C THR A 44 -7.76 12.98 5.40
N GLY A 45 -8.89 12.68 4.79
CA GLY A 45 -10.10 12.28 5.49
C GLY A 45 -11.33 12.29 4.59
N PRO A 46 -12.52 11.98 5.14
CA PRO A 46 -13.77 11.87 4.37
C PRO A 46 -14.08 13.10 3.50
N ASP A 47 -13.78 14.30 3.99
CA ASP A 47 -14.03 15.56 3.27
C ASP A 47 -12.83 16.06 2.45
N LEU A 48 -11.62 15.55 2.78
CA LEU A 48 -10.37 15.95 2.15
C LEU A 48 -9.95 14.99 1.02
N GLY A 49 -10.55 13.81 0.94
CA GLY A 49 -10.06 12.72 0.09
C GLY A 49 -8.78 12.09 0.66
N GLY A 50 -8.16 11.20 -0.11
CA GLY A 50 -6.98 10.45 0.31
C GLY A 50 -7.21 8.94 0.30
N LEU A 51 -6.49 8.19 1.14
CA LEU A 51 -6.62 6.73 1.20
C LEU A 51 -8.07 6.34 1.54
N CYS A 52 -8.63 5.39 0.80
CA CYS A 52 -9.84 4.67 1.20
C CYS A 52 -9.58 3.16 1.22
N ILE A 53 -10.22 2.45 2.15
CA ILE A 53 -10.03 1.00 2.35
C ILE A 53 -11.35 0.29 2.65
N ILE A 54 -11.42 -1.01 2.42
CA ILE A 54 -12.46 -1.88 2.98
C ILE A 54 -11.83 -2.77 4.06
N PRO A 55 -11.99 -2.45 5.36
CA PRO A 55 -11.34 -3.19 6.43
C PRO A 55 -11.65 -4.69 6.41
N GLY A 56 -10.61 -5.52 6.53
CA GLY A 56 -10.75 -6.98 6.67
C GLY A 56 -11.05 -7.76 5.40
N ILE A 57 -11.29 -7.11 4.26
CA ILE A 57 -11.62 -7.81 3.00
C ILE A 57 -10.52 -8.76 2.51
N HIS A 58 -9.25 -8.48 2.84
CA HIS A 58 -8.10 -9.36 2.58
C HIS A 58 -8.17 -10.72 3.29
N LYS A 59 -9.12 -10.90 4.21
CA LYS A 59 -9.37 -12.18 4.89
C LYS A 59 -10.50 -12.97 4.25
N LEU A 60 -11.24 -12.36 3.33
CA LEU A 60 -12.37 -12.98 2.65
C LEU A 60 -11.89 -13.71 1.41
N ASN A 61 -12.48 -14.87 1.11
CA ASN A 61 -12.22 -15.63 -0.10
C ASN A 61 -13.38 -15.50 -1.10
N ILE A 62 -13.96 -14.29 -1.18
CA ILE A 62 -15.05 -13.94 -2.08
C ILE A 62 -14.73 -12.60 -2.77
N PRO A 63 -15.11 -12.42 -4.04
CA PRO A 63 -14.86 -11.16 -4.74
C PRO A 63 -15.56 -10.00 -4.04
N CYS A 64 -14.93 -8.82 -4.03
CA CYS A 64 -15.59 -7.59 -3.61
C CYS A 64 -16.80 -7.31 -4.51
N PRO A 65 -18.04 -7.30 -3.98
CA PRO A 65 -19.24 -7.04 -4.76
C PRO A 65 -19.17 -5.68 -5.47
N ASP A 66 -19.63 -5.62 -6.72
CA ASP A 66 -19.57 -4.37 -7.50
C ASP A 66 -20.34 -3.22 -6.85
N ILE A 67 -21.40 -3.51 -6.08
CA ILE A 67 -22.17 -2.51 -5.33
C ILE A 67 -21.32 -1.75 -4.30
N ILE A 68 -20.21 -2.32 -3.84
CA ILE A 68 -19.30 -1.69 -2.89
C ILE A 68 -18.33 -0.72 -3.58
N LYS A 69 -18.12 -0.87 -4.89
CA LYS A 69 -17.11 -0.10 -5.65
C LYS A 69 -17.50 1.35 -5.91
N GLU A 70 -18.74 1.75 -5.60
CA GLU A 70 -19.29 3.08 -5.95
C GLU A 70 -19.68 3.96 -4.75
N GLU A 71 -19.23 3.65 -3.53
CA GLU A 71 -19.59 4.24 -2.21
C GLU A 71 -20.53 3.33 -1.42
N HIS A 72 -20.02 2.77 -0.32
CA HIS A 72 -20.75 1.90 0.59
C HIS A 72 -20.28 2.15 2.02
N GLU A 73 -21.13 1.91 3.01
CA GLU A 73 -20.82 2.10 4.44
C GLU A 73 -19.61 1.30 4.95
N CYS A 74 -19.16 0.30 4.19
CA CYS A 74 -17.98 -0.50 4.51
C CYS A 74 -16.67 0.09 3.98
N VAL A 75 -16.75 1.11 3.10
CA VAL A 75 -15.59 1.86 2.63
C VAL A 75 -15.25 2.90 3.69
N LEU A 76 -14.06 2.78 4.27
CA LEU A 76 -13.54 3.70 5.26
C LEU A 76 -12.55 4.66 4.61
N VAL A 77 -12.78 5.97 4.79
CA VAL A 77 -11.80 7.02 4.51
C VAL A 77 -11.29 7.54 5.86
N PRO A 78 -10.16 7.06 6.37
CA PRO A 78 -9.66 7.48 7.68
C PRO A 78 -9.21 8.95 7.67
N GLU A 79 -9.50 9.65 8.77
CA GLU A 79 -8.84 10.91 9.09
C GLU A 79 -7.39 10.64 9.44
N ILE A 80 -6.46 11.25 8.70
CA ILE A 80 -5.02 11.05 8.87
C ILE A 80 -4.35 12.42 8.80
N GLU A 81 -3.75 12.84 9.90
CA GLU A 81 -3.00 14.09 10.00
C GLU A 81 -1.67 14.02 9.23
N ALA A 82 -1.22 15.16 8.73
CA ALA A 82 0.10 15.32 8.13
C ALA A 82 1.22 14.86 9.08
N GLY A 83 2.15 14.06 8.56
CA GLY A 83 3.21 13.42 9.32
C GLY A 83 2.88 12.01 9.81
N SER A 84 1.62 11.59 9.75
CA SER A 84 1.21 10.24 10.12
C SER A 84 1.65 9.19 9.10
N VAL A 85 1.74 7.95 9.58
CA VAL A 85 2.07 6.77 8.77
C VAL A 85 0.94 5.77 8.83
N VAL A 86 0.45 5.34 7.68
CA VAL A 86 -0.50 4.25 7.56
C VAL A 86 0.20 3.02 6.98
N ILE A 87 0.06 1.89 7.67
CA ILE A 87 0.58 0.60 7.24
C ILE A 87 -0.61 -0.29 6.89
N PHE A 88 -0.63 -0.81 5.68
CA PHE A 88 -1.62 -1.78 5.23
C PHE A 88 -0.96 -2.81 4.31
N ILE A 89 -1.67 -3.87 4.00
CA ILE A 89 -1.20 -4.92 3.09
C ILE A 89 -1.79 -4.64 1.71
N GLU A 90 -1.07 -4.93 0.63
CA GLU A 90 -1.54 -4.64 -0.73
C GLU A 90 -2.89 -5.31 -1.01
N ASP A 91 -3.05 -6.55 -0.56
CA ASP A 91 -4.27 -7.37 -0.75
C ASP A 91 -5.51 -6.86 0.02
N LEU A 92 -5.39 -5.78 0.78
CA LEU A 92 -6.53 -5.05 1.33
C LEU A 92 -7.14 -4.21 0.20
N THR A 93 -8.42 -4.41 -0.12
CA THR A 93 -9.06 -3.53 -1.12
C THR A 93 -8.96 -2.08 -0.69
N HIS A 94 -8.33 -1.28 -1.54
CA HIS A 94 -7.99 0.09 -1.26
C HIS A 94 -8.09 0.95 -2.52
N GLY A 95 -8.08 2.26 -2.33
CA GLY A 95 -8.17 3.21 -3.42
C GLY A 95 -7.88 4.63 -2.96
N THR A 96 -8.31 5.60 -3.77
CA THR A 96 -8.18 7.02 -3.46
C THR A 96 -9.55 7.67 -3.49
N ALA A 97 -10.02 8.13 -2.33
CA ALA A 97 -11.21 8.95 -2.20
C ALA A 97 -11.05 10.28 -2.92
N GLU A 98 -12.17 10.74 -3.49
CA GLU A 98 -12.26 12.00 -4.20
C GLU A 98 -11.83 13.16 -3.29
N CYS A 99 -10.90 13.97 -3.79
CA CYS A 99 -10.53 15.23 -3.17
C CYS A 99 -11.53 16.30 -3.62
N LYS A 100 -12.32 16.81 -2.67
CA LYS A 100 -13.29 17.90 -2.89
C LYS A 100 -12.65 19.28 -2.81
N ASP A 101 -11.37 19.35 -2.43
CA ASP A 101 -10.63 20.58 -2.26
C ASP A 101 -9.82 20.95 -3.52
N THR A 102 -9.41 22.21 -3.61
CA THR A 102 -8.50 22.73 -4.64
C THR A 102 -7.03 22.51 -4.31
N PHE A 103 -6.72 22.14 -3.06
CA PHE A 103 -5.37 21.83 -2.60
C PHE A 103 -4.89 20.45 -3.07
N LYS A 104 -3.58 20.31 -3.28
CA LYS A 104 -2.96 19.04 -3.70
C LYS A 104 -2.56 18.23 -2.48
N HIS A 105 -3.22 17.09 -2.28
CA HIS A 105 -2.79 16.10 -1.30
C HIS A 105 -1.50 15.42 -1.76
N ARG A 106 -0.62 15.11 -0.81
CA ARG A 106 0.64 14.42 -1.10
C ARG A 106 0.93 13.37 -0.05
N SER A 107 1.22 12.16 -0.52
CA SER A 107 1.72 11.07 0.30
C SER A 107 2.95 10.43 -0.36
N LEU A 108 3.82 9.85 0.45
CA LEU A 108 4.92 9.02 -0.02
C LEU A 108 4.55 7.56 0.24
N LEU A 109 4.45 6.76 -0.83
CA LEU A 109 4.18 5.32 -0.72
C LEU A 109 5.48 4.53 -0.91
N PHE A 110 5.74 3.63 0.04
CA PHE A 110 6.80 2.64 -0.05
C PHE A 110 6.18 1.26 0.07
N LYS A 111 6.47 0.39 -0.90
CA LYS A 111 6.01 -1.01 -0.91
C LYS A 111 7.18 -1.91 -0.55
N TYR A 112 7.00 -2.70 0.49
CA TYR A 112 7.96 -3.70 0.97
C TYR A 112 7.46 -5.09 0.57
N SER A 113 8.38 -5.94 0.15
CA SER A 113 8.11 -7.33 -0.25
C SER A 113 9.06 -8.28 0.48
N PRO A 114 8.74 -9.58 0.54
CA PRO A 114 9.70 -10.60 0.88
C PRO A 114 10.96 -10.51 0.02
N PRO A 115 12.14 -10.84 0.57
CA PRO A 115 13.42 -10.60 -0.10
C PRO A 115 13.60 -11.35 -1.42
N GLN A 116 12.83 -12.41 -1.68
CA GLN A 116 12.87 -13.15 -2.94
C GLN A 116 11.96 -12.57 -4.03
N GLN A 117 11.19 -11.51 -3.74
CA GLN A 117 10.17 -10.97 -4.62
C GLN A 117 10.51 -9.54 -5.07
N SER A 118 10.15 -9.21 -6.31
CA SER A 118 10.14 -7.83 -6.82
C SER A 118 8.96 -7.66 -7.75
N TRP A 119 8.24 -6.55 -7.62
CA TRP A 119 7.15 -6.19 -8.53
C TRP A 119 7.69 -5.71 -9.89
N GLY A 120 8.68 -4.81 -9.87
CA GLY A 120 9.29 -4.27 -11.06
C GLY A 120 10.49 -5.08 -11.53
N GLY A 121 10.74 -5.09 -12.84
CA GLY A 121 11.98 -5.62 -13.43
C GLY A 121 13.20 -4.69 -13.23
N ASP A 122 12.96 -3.39 -13.03
CA ASP A 122 14.02 -2.44 -12.70
C ASP A 122 14.17 -2.33 -11.17
N TYR A 123 15.42 -2.40 -10.71
CA TYR A 123 15.76 -2.33 -9.30
C TYR A 123 16.59 -1.08 -9.04
N ARG A 124 16.23 -0.33 -8.00
CA ARG A 124 16.87 0.95 -7.69
C ARG A 124 18.36 0.75 -7.49
N LYS A 125 19.15 1.57 -8.18
CA LYS A 125 20.60 1.62 -7.96
C LYS A 125 20.86 2.28 -6.61
N ILE A 126 21.82 1.73 -5.87
CA ILE A 126 22.34 2.37 -4.67
C ILE A 126 22.87 3.78 -5.02
N PRO A 127 22.63 4.81 -4.20
CA PRO A 127 23.24 6.12 -4.36
C PRO A 127 24.76 6.04 -4.50
N ALA A 128 25.33 6.95 -5.31
CA ALA A 128 26.77 6.99 -5.57
C ALA A 128 27.58 7.15 -4.27
N ASP A 129 27.12 8.04 -3.38
CA ASP A 129 27.68 8.16 -2.04
C ASP A 129 27.07 7.10 -1.11
N LYS A 130 27.79 5.99 -0.95
CA LYS A 130 27.41 4.88 -0.07
C LYS A 130 27.54 5.22 1.42
N ASN A 131 28.16 6.35 1.78
CA ASN A 131 28.31 6.75 3.19
C ASN A 131 27.02 7.40 3.72
N LEU A 132 26.11 7.82 2.84
CA LEU A 132 24.78 8.31 3.22
C LEU A 132 23.86 7.23 3.80
N LEU A 133 24.19 5.95 3.59
CA LEU A 133 23.32 4.83 3.96
C LEU A 133 23.90 4.01 5.11
N THR A 134 23.05 3.75 6.09
CA THR A 134 23.28 2.71 7.10
C THR A 134 23.39 1.32 6.47
N LYS A 135 23.96 0.36 7.20
CA LYS A 135 24.01 -1.05 6.76
C LYS A 135 22.62 -1.58 6.37
N ARG A 136 21.59 -1.27 7.17
CA ARG A 136 20.20 -1.69 6.93
C ARG A 136 19.62 -1.05 5.66
N GLN A 137 19.86 0.25 5.44
CA GLN A 137 19.38 0.91 4.21
C GLN A 137 20.05 0.36 2.96
N LYS A 138 21.34 -0.04 3.02
CA LYS A 138 22.04 -0.68 1.89
C LYS A 138 21.36 -2.00 1.47
N MET A 139 20.86 -2.77 2.44
CA MET A 139 20.18 -4.05 2.19
C MET A 139 18.86 -3.89 1.42
N LEU A 140 18.23 -2.70 1.48
CA LEU A 140 17.03 -2.39 0.69
C LEU A 140 17.34 -2.22 -0.81
N PHE A 141 18.61 -2.07 -1.19
CA PHE A 141 19.05 -2.00 -2.59
C PHE A 141 19.59 -3.34 -3.12
N GLU A 142 19.57 -4.41 -2.32
CA GLU A 142 19.91 -5.74 -2.79
C GLU A 142 18.79 -6.32 -3.65
N ARG A 143 19.16 -6.88 -4.80
CA ARG A 143 18.24 -7.58 -5.72
C ARG A 143 17.44 -8.67 -5.01
N PRO A 144 16.28 -9.06 -5.55
CA PRO A 144 15.52 -10.17 -4.99
C PRO A 144 16.25 -11.51 -5.18
N TYR A 145 16.40 -12.28 -4.10
CA TYR A 145 16.92 -13.66 -4.10
C TYR A 145 16.59 -14.36 -2.77
N PHE A 146 16.60 -15.70 -2.78
CA PHE A 146 16.21 -16.53 -1.63
C PHE A 146 17.38 -16.92 -0.72
N SER A 147 18.48 -17.40 -1.28
CA SER A 147 19.56 -18.03 -0.50
C SER A 147 20.52 -17.03 0.16
N ASN A 148 20.96 -17.30 1.39
CA ASN A 148 22.06 -16.60 2.07
C ASN A 148 21.89 -15.08 2.24
N ARG A 149 20.65 -14.59 2.34
CA ARG A 149 20.39 -13.17 2.63
C ARG A 149 20.46 -12.89 4.13
N ASN A 150 21.10 -11.78 4.51
CA ASN A 150 21.05 -11.31 5.89
C ASN A 150 19.61 -10.90 6.24
N PRO A 151 19.07 -11.28 7.42
CA PRO A 151 17.78 -10.78 7.88
C PRO A 151 17.82 -9.25 8.05
N LEU A 152 16.75 -8.57 7.64
CA LEU A 152 16.54 -7.11 7.73
C LEU A 152 16.23 -6.62 9.15
#